data_AF-A0A173YSL7-F1
#
_entry.id   AF-A0A173YSL7-F1
#
_cell.length_a   1.000
_cell.length_b   1.000
_cell.length_c   1.000
_cell.angle_alpha   90.00
_cell.angle_beta   90.00
_cell.angle_gamma   90.00
#
_symmetry.space_group_name_H-M   'P 1'
#
loop_
_entity.id
_entity.type
_entity.pdbx_description
1 polymer ?
#
loop_
_entity_poly.entity_id
_entity_poly.type
_entity_poly.pdbx_seq_one_letter_code
_entity_poly.pdbx_strand_id
1 'polypeptide(L)'
;MDKVNEILNNKDYKVYLEELSELEKERVFCNHTIEHFLDVSRIAYIRVLEEGLKYSKEVIYAIGLLHDIGRVLEYKEEIPHHEGSVIIAKDILKETSFTKEEKNEILKGIENHRKDSVDELSRIIYESDKLSRNCFSCKSEKDCYWSKEKKNFKIKY
;
A
#
# COMPACT_ATOMS: atom_id res chain seq x y z
N MET A 1 -1.56 1.83 17.67
CA MET A 1 -1.36 2.77 16.55
C MET A 1 -0.04 3.50 16.68
N ASP A 2 0.62 3.44 17.83
CA ASP A 2 1.88 4.12 18.07
C ASP A 2 2.99 3.62 17.13
N LYS A 3 3.05 2.31 16.84
CA LYS A 3 4.05 1.75 15.91
C LYS A 3 3.86 2.25 14.48
N VAL A 4 2.61 2.46 14.07
CA VAL A 4 2.29 3.05 12.76
C VAL A 4 2.68 4.53 12.73
N ASN A 5 2.47 5.25 13.83
CA ASN A 5 2.90 6.65 13.96
C ASN A 5 4.43 6.79 13.95
N GLU A 6 5.19 5.79 14.38
CA GLU A 6 6.65 5.76 14.20
C GLU A 6 7.02 5.75 12.71
N ILE A 7 6.35 4.95 11.88
CA ILE A 7 6.53 4.98 10.41
C ILE A 7 6.19 6.36 9.85
N LEU A 8 5.02 6.90 10.21
CA LEU A 8 4.58 8.22 9.71
C LEU A 8 5.53 9.35 10.11
N ASN A 9 6.20 9.22 11.25
CA ASN A 9 7.16 10.21 11.76
C ASN A 9 8.62 9.92 11.38
N ASN A 10 8.89 8.77 10.77
CA ASN A 10 10.21 8.41 10.28
C ASN A 10 10.68 9.42 9.22
N LYS A 11 11.95 9.84 9.32
CA LYS A 11 12.52 10.87 8.44
C LYS A 11 12.60 10.37 7.00
N ASP A 12 13.09 9.16 6.79
CA ASP A 12 13.24 8.58 5.46
C ASP A 12 11.88 8.33 4.83
N TYR A 13 10.89 7.86 5.60
CA TYR A 13 9.52 7.72 5.10
C TYR A 13 8.95 9.03 4.56
N LYS A 14 9.13 10.14 5.29
CA LYS A 14 8.67 11.48 4.85
C LYS A 14 9.36 11.92 3.56
N VAL A 15 10.68 11.69 3.46
CA VAL A 15 11.45 12.00 2.25
C VAL A 15 10.94 11.19 1.06
N TYR A 16 10.78 9.88 1.20
CA TYR A 16 10.25 9.04 0.12
C TYR A 16 8.82 9.42 -0.27
N LEU A 17 7.96 9.77 0.70
CA LEU A 17 6.58 10.18 0.42
C LEU A 17 6.52 11.52 -0.32
N GLU A 18 7.33 12.50 0.06
CA GLU A 18 7.46 13.79 -0.63
C GLU A 18 8.00 13.59 -2.05
N GLU A 19 9.03 12.75 -2.19
CA GLU A 19 9.62 12.44 -3.47
C GLU A 19 8.63 11.74 -4.41
N LEU A 20 7.86 10.78 -3.90
CA LEU A 20 6.81 10.11 -4.66
C LEU A 20 5.74 11.11 -5.13
N SER A 21 5.34 12.04 -4.25
CA SER A 21 4.41 13.10 -4.59
C SER A 21 4.92 13.97 -5.75
N GLU A 22 6.21 14.32 -5.76
CA GLU A 22 6.80 15.10 -6.85
C GLU A 22 6.96 14.32 -8.15
N LEU A 23 7.34 13.04 -8.07
CA LEU A 23 7.42 12.16 -9.24
C LEU A 23 6.05 11.95 -9.90
N GLU A 24 4.96 12.01 -9.12
CA GLU A 24 3.59 11.80 -9.61
C GLU A 24 2.77 13.09 -9.77
N LYS A 25 3.36 14.27 -9.67
CA LYS A 25 2.62 15.54 -9.71
C LYS A 25 1.83 15.76 -11.01
N GLU A 26 2.38 15.31 -12.14
CA GLU A 26 1.75 15.41 -13.47
C GLU A 26 1.01 14.12 -13.86
N ARG A 27 0.98 13.12 -12.96
CA ARG A 27 0.35 11.83 -13.23
C ARG A 27 -1.17 12.01 -13.22
N VAL A 28 -1.78 11.71 -14.36
CA VAL A 28 -3.24 11.82 -14.55
C VAL A 28 -4.01 10.57 -14.12
N PHE A 29 -3.32 9.45 -13.86
CA PHE A 29 -3.92 8.20 -13.39
C PHE A 29 -3.99 8.14 -11.86
N CYS A 30 -4.36 7.00 -11.29
CA CYS A 30 -4.33 6.83 -9.82
C CYS A 30 -2.91 7.09 -9.31
N ASN A 31 -2.79 8.06 -8.40
CA ASN A 31 -1.56 8.43 -7.71
C ASN A 31 -1.43 7.62 -6.41
N HIS A 32 -0.19 7.40 -5.99
CA HIS A 32 0.20 6.69 -4.78
C HIS A 32 0.39 7.70 -3.65
N THR A 33 -0.70 8.38 -3.29
CA THR A 33 -0.72 9.38 -2.23
C THR A 33 -0.94 8.74 -0.86
N ILE A 34 -0.77 9.53 0.21
CA ILE A 34 -1.08 9.07 1.57
C ILE A 34 -2.56 8.69 1.72
N GLU A 35 -3.47 9.34 0.99
CA GLU A 35 -4.90 8.97 0.96
C GLU A 35 -5.08 7.56 0.40
N HIS A 36 -4.43 7.24 -0.73
CA HIS A 36 -4.48 5.89 -1.29
C HIS A 36 -3.95 4.86 -0.29
N PHE A 37 -2.79 5.10 0.33
CA PHE A 37 -2.21 4.18 1.31
C PHE A 37 -3.14 3.93 2.50
N LEU A 38 -3.75 5.00 3.03
CA LEU A 38 -4.70 4.89 4.14
C LEU A 38 -6.01 4.21 3.74
N ASP A 39 -6.50 4.42 2.52
CA ASP A 39 -7.70 3.75 2.02
C ASP A 39 -7.47 2.25 1.88
N VAL A 40 -6.30 1.82 1.39
CA VAL A 40 -5.90 0.40 1.38
C VAL A 40 -5.88 -0.17 2.80
N SER A 41 -5.24 0.52 3.75
CA SER A 41 -5.18 0.07 5.16
C SER A 41 -6.57 -0.06 5.79
N ARG A 42 -7.45 0.92 5.54
CA ARG A 42 -8.81 0.94 6.11
C ARG A 42 -9.66 -0.19 5.54
N ILE A 43 -9.67 -0.34 4.22
CA ILE A 43 -10.42 -1.41 3.54
C ILE A 43 -9.91 -2.77 4.03
N ALA A 44 -8.59 -2.98 4.06
CA ALA A 44 -8.00 -4.23 4.53
C ALA A 44 -8.37 -4.54 5.98
N TYR A 45 -8.30 -3.55 6.87
CA TYR A 45 -8.63 -3.76 8.26
C TYR A 45 -10.12 -4.04 8.49
N ILE A 46 -11.00 -3.36 7.75
CA ILE A 46 -12.43 -3.63 7.81
C ILE A 46 -12.70 -5.08 7.39
N ARG A 47 -12.09 -5.55 6.31
CA ARG A 47 -12.23 -6.94 5.86
C ARG A 47 -11.73 -7.96 6.87
N VAL A 48 -10.58 -7.69 7.48
CA VAL A 48 -10.05 -8.52 8.59
C VAL A 48 -11.08 -8.65 9.72
N LEU A 49 -11.77 -7.55 10.07
CA LEU A 49 -12.81 -7.58 11.10
C LEU A 49 -14.04 -8.40 10.69
N GLU A 50 -14.50 -8.24 9.45
CA GLU A 50 -15.69 -8.95 8.96
C GLU A 50 -15.48 -10.42 8.70
N GLU A 51 -14.30 -10.80 8.23
CA GLU A 51 -13.90 -12.19 8.04
C GLU A 51 -13.55 -12.88 9.39
N GLY A 52 -13.60 -12.14 10.52
CA GLY A 52 -13.33 -12.67 11.86
C GLY A 52 -11.86 -13.04 12.09
N LEU A 53 -10.95 -12.45 11.31
CA LEU A 53 -9.53 -12.74 11.31
C LEU A 53 -8.81 -11.99 12.44
N LYS A 54 -7.69 -12.55 12.89
CA LYS A 54 -6.95 -12.05 14.06
C LYS A 54 -5.65 -11.34 13.70
N TYR A 55 -5.63 -10.64 12.57
CA TYR A 55 -4.48 -9.85 12.15
C TYR A 55 -4.38 -8.53 12.93
N SER A 56 -3.14 -8.14 13.26
CA SER A 56 -2.89 -6.88 13.96
C SER A 56 -3.25 -5.69 13.07
N LYS A 57 -4.07 -4.78 13.61
CA LYS A 57 -4.39 -3.49 12.97
C LYS A 57 -3.12 -2.73 12.58
N GLU A 58 -2.11 -2.70 13.45
CA GLU A 58 -0.89 -1.95 13.20
C GLU A 58 -0.03 -2.58 12.10
N VAL A 59 -0.02 -3.92 11.99
CA VAL A 59 0.65 -4.62 10.89
C VAL A 59 -0.02 -4.30 9.55
N ILE A 60 -1.36 -4.35 9.50
CA ILE A 60 -2.12 -4.01 8.28
C ILE A 60 -1.86 -2.57 7.84
N TYR A 61 -1.86 -1.64 8.78
CA TYR A 61 -1.58 -0.23 8.49
C TYR A 61 -0.12 -0.02 8.06
N ALA A 62 0.85 -0.69 8.69
CA ALA A 62 2.24 -0.63 8.26
C ALA A 62 2.42 -1.15 6.83
N ILE A 63 1.77 -2.26 6.45
CA ILE A 63 1.77 -2.75 5.08
C ILE A 63 1.19 -1.68 4.14
N GLY A 64 -0.01 -1.16 4.43
CA GLY A 64 -0.64 -0.16 3.55
C GLY A 64 0.18 1.11 3.37
N LEU A 65 0.83 1.62 4.42
CA LEU A 65 1.72 2.79 4.33
C LEU A 65 3.00 2.55 3.50
N LEU A 66 3.46 1.29 3.42
CA LEU A 66 4.76 0.95 2.83
C LEU A 66 4.64 0.20 1.49
N HIS A 67 3.48 -0.35 1.11
CA HIS A 67 3.38 -1.32 0.02
C HIS A 67 3.79 -0.80 -1.37
N ASP A 68 3.56 0.49 -1.62
CA ASP A 68 3.84 1.16 -2.91
C ASP A 68 4.89 2.28 -2.76
N ILE A 69 5.54 2.43 -1.60
CA ILE A 69 6.56 3.47 -1.40
C ILE A 69 7.78 3.28 -2.32
N GLY A 70 8.03 2.03 -2.73
CA GLY A 70 9.06 1.66 -3.69
C GLY A 70 8.81 2.12 -5.12
N ARG A 71 7.66 2.75 -5.42
CA ARG A 71 7.45 3.46 -6.69
C ARG A 71 8.53 4.51 -6.94
N VAL A 72 9.07 5.10 -5.88
CA VAL A 72 10.23 6.00 -5.96
C VAL A 72 11.41 5.34 -6.67
N LEU A 73 11.79 4.13 -6.25
CA LEU A 73 12.91 3.39 -6.84
C LEU A 73 12.54 2.85 -8.23
N GLU A 74 11.27 2.55 -8.48
CA GLU A 74 10.81 2.18 -9.82
C GLU A 74 10.99 3.33 -10.81
N TYR A 75 10.67 4.56 -10.41
CA TYR A 75 10.83 5.74 -11.26
C TYR A 75 12.29 6.15 -11.45
N LYS A 76 13.14 6.00 -10.44
CA LYS A 76 14.54 6.48 -10.47
C LYS A 76 15.54 5.44 -10.96
N GLU A 77 15.31 4.17 -10.65
CA GLU A 77 16.31 3.11 -10.76
C GLU A 77 15.79 1.88 -11.52
N GLU A 78 14.57 1.93 -12.05
CA GLU A 78 13.89 0.82 -12.74
C GLU A 78 13.73 -0.44 -11.87
N ILE A 79 13.85 -0.32 -10.55
CA ILE A 79 13.63 -1.41 -9.59
C ILE A 79 12.12 -1.65 -9.46
N PRO A 80 11.60 -2.87 -9.66
CA PRO A 80 10.17 -3.15 -9.51
C PRO A 80 9.64 -2.70 -8.15
N HIS A 81 8.58 -1.87 -8.10
CA HIS A 81 8.13 -1.20 -6.87
C HIS A 81 7.89 -2.15 -5.67
N HIS A 82 7.44 -3.39 -5.87
CA HIS A 82 7.29 -4.35 -4.78
C HIS A 82 8.62 -4.74 -4.12
N GLU A 83 9.70 -4.91 -4.90
CA GLU A 83 11.05 -5.16 -4.38
C GLU A 83 11.62 -3.88 -3.75
N GLY A 84 11.43 -2.74 -4.42
CA GLY A 84 11.83 -1.44 -3.89
C GLY A 84 11.16 -1.10 -2.56
N SER A 85 9.88 -1.47 -2.42
CA SER A 85 9.11 -1.25 -1.19
C SER A 85 9.62 -2.13 -0.06
N VAL A 86 10.02 -3.37 -0.34
CA VAL A 86 10.67 -4.24 0.65
C VAL A 86 12.02 -3.67 1.11
N ILE A 87 12.81 -3.12 0.18
CA ILE A 87 14.10 -2.47 0.51
C ILE A 87 13.86 -1.30 1.46
N ILE A 88 13.01 -0.35 1.07
CA ILE A 88 12.70 0.84 1.88
C ILE A 88 12.07 0.46 3.22
N ALA A 89 11.10 -0.47 3.21
CA ALA A 89 10.42 -0.92 4.42
C ALA A 89 11.38 -1.58 5.42
N LYS A 90 12.37 -2.37 4.95
CA LYS A 90 13.37 -2.99 5.84
C LYS A 90 14.14 -1.95 6.63
N ASP A 91 14.48 -0.82 6.02
CA ASP A 91 15.24 0.24 6.69
C ASP A 91 14.35 1.04 7.65
N ILE A 92 13.17 1.48 7.21
CA ILE A 92 12.21 2.19 8.07
C ILE A 92 11.82 1.34 9.29
N LEU A 93 11.53 0.05 9.09
CA LEU A 93 11.10 -0.83 10.18
C LEU A 93 12.20 -1.05 11.22
N LYS A 94 13.50 -0.91 10.91
CA LYS A 94 14.56 -1.00 11.93
C LYS A 94 14.38 0.03 13.04
N GLU A 95 13.83 1.20 12.70
CA GLU A 95 13.62 2.33 13.61
C GLU A 95 12.25 2.30 14.31
N THR A 96 11.51 1.19 14.18
CA THR A 96 10.20 1.02 14.81
C THR A 96 10.21 -0.06 15.90
N SER A 97 9.25 0.03 16.80
CA SER A 97 9.01 -0.89 17.92
C SER A 97 8.19 -2.13 17.53
N PHE A 98 7.97 -2.39 16.25
CA PHE A 98 7.45 -3.68 15.77
C PHE A 98 8.38 -4.84 16.19
N THR A 99 7.80 -5.98 16.57
CA THR A 99 8.57 -7.19 16.87
C THR A 99 9.19 -7.77 15.61
N LYS A 100 10.11 -8.72 15.77
CA LYS A 100 10.72 -9.41 14.62
C LYS A 100 9.66 -10.14 13.78
N GLU A 101 8.70 -10.76 14.44
CA GLU A 101 7.60 -11.50 13.83
C GLU A 101 6.68 -10.54 13.06
N GLU A 102 6.29 -9.41 13.67
CA GLU A 102 5.49 -8.39 13.00
C GLU A 102 6.23 -7.80 11.78
N LYS A 103 7.53 -7.50 11.90
CA LYS A 103 8.35 -6.99 10.78
C LYS A 103 8.38 -8.00 9.63
N ASN A 104 8.53 -9.29 9.91
CA ASN A 104 8.50 -10.31 8.87
C ASN A 104 7.13 -10.40 8.20
N GLU A 105 6.04 -10.31 8.96
CA GLU A 105 4.67 -10.30 8.43
C GLU A 105 4.41 -9.09 7.54
N ILE A 106 4.87 -7.90 7.97
CA ILE A 106 4.77 -6.66 7.18
C ILE A 106 5.53 -6.81 5.87
N LEU A 107 6.79 -7.24 5.91
CA LEU A 107 7.63 -7.38 4.72
C LEU A 107 7.06 -8.43 3.74
N LYS A 108 6.53 -9.54 4.26
CA LYS A 108 5.85 -10.56 3.44
C LYS A 108 4.60 -10.01 2.76
N GLY A 109 3.80 -9.22 3.48
CA GLY A 109 2.61 -8.56 2.94
C GLY A 109 2.97 -7.58 1.82
N ILE A 110 4.04 -6.80 1.99
CA ILE A 110 4.56 -5.88 0.96
C ILE A 110 5.07 -6.64 -0.26
N GLU A 111 5.88 -7.69 -0.08
CA GLU A 111 6.46 -8.45 -1.19
C GLU A 111 5.37 -9.09 -2.09
N ASN A 112 4.30 -9.60 -1.47
CA ASN A 112 3.28 -10.38 -2.15
C ASN A 112 2.05 -9.56 -2.58
N HIS A 113 2.01 -8.24 -2.35
CA HIS A 113 0.82 -7.41 -2.60
C HIS A 113 0.39 -7.32 -4.06
N ARG A 114 1.19 -7.81 -5.02
CA ARG A 114 0.91 -7.71 -6.47
C ARG A 114 0.13 -8.88 -7.06
N LYS A 115 0.08 -10.01 -6.36
CA LYS A 115 -0.52 -11.25 -6.88
C LYS A 115 -1.61 -11.73 -5.93
N ASP A 116 -2.62 -12.36 -6.51
CA ASP A 116 -3.50 -13.22 -5.74
C ASP A 116 -2.61 -14.30 -5.08
N SER A 117 -2.60 -14.30 -3.75
CA SER A 117 -1.64 -15.04 -2.95
C SER A 117 -2.38 -16.08 -2.12
N VAL A 118 -1.71 -17.21 -1.87
CA VAL A 118 -2.22 -18.23 -0.93
C VAL A 118 -2.15 -17.72 0.52
N ASP A 119 -1.33 -16.69 0.77
CA ASP A 119 -1.28 -16.01 2.06
C ASP A 119 -2.49 -15.08 2.25
N GLU A 120 -3.30 -15.35 3.27
CA GLU A 120 -4.59 -14.70 3.51
C GLU A 120 -4.45 -13.17 3.69
N LEU A 121 -3.50 -12.71 4.50
CA LEU A 121 -3.28 -11.27 4.69
C LEU A 121 -2.81 -10.60 3.39
N SER A 122 -1.87 -11.20 2.68
CA SER A 122 -1.38 -10.66 1.40
C SER A 122 -2.50 -10.57 0.36
N ARG A 123 -3.41 -11.55 0.31
CA ARG A 123 -4.60 -11.53 -0.56
C ARG A 123 -5.55 -10.39 -0.18
N ILE A 124 -5.81 -10.19 1.11
CA ILE A 124 -6.64 -9.08 1.58
C ILE A 124 -6.04 -7.73 1.18
N ILE A 125 -4.72 -7.56 1.34
CA ILE A 125 -4.02 -6.32 0.93
C ILE A 125 -4.11 -6.12 -0.58
N TYR A 126 -3.83 -7.15 -1.38
CA TYR A 126 -3.94 -7.11 -2.84
C TYR A 126 -5.34 -6.65 -3.28
N GLU A 127 -6.38 -7.30 -2.78
CA GLU A 127 -7.78 -6.96 -3.09
C GLU A 127 -8.13 -5.54 -2.61
N SER A 128 -7.62 -5.11 -1.45
CA SER A 128 -7.86 -3.77 -0.89
C SER A 128 -7.22 -2.65 -1.73
N ASP A 129 -6.03 -2.86 -2.31
CA ASP A 129 -5.43 -1.94 -3.31
C ASP A 129 -6.30 -1.82 -4.56
N LYS A 130 -6.91 -2.92 -5.02
CA LYS A 130 -7.83 -2.84 -6.16
C LYS A 130 -9.14 -2.13 -5.81
N LEU A 131 -9.66 -2.35 -4.61
CA LEU A 131 -10.92 -1.76 -4.14
C LEU A 131 -10.82 -0.27 -3.83
N SER A 132 -9.65 0.23 -3.40
CA SER A 132 -9.44 1.65 -3.06
C SER A 132 -9.57 2.61 -4.25
N ARG A 133 -9.66 2.10 -5.48
CA ARG A 133 -9.72 2.90 -6.71
C ARG A 133 -11.13 3.41 -6.97
N ASN A 134 -11.32 4.72 -6.88
CA ASN A 134 -12.61 5.41 -7.10
C ASN A 134 -12.92 5.66 -8.59
N CYS A 135 -12.99 4.60 -9.42
CA CYS A 135 -13.16 4.75 -10.87
C CYS A 135 -14.47 5.46 -11.27
N PHE A 136 -15.52 5.36 -10.46
CA PHE A 136 -16.81 6.04 -10.66
C PHE A 136 -16.70 7.58 -10.70
N SER A 137 -15.62 8.16 -10.18
CA SER A 137 -15.34 9.60 -10.20
C SER A 137 -14.02 9.96 -10.88
N CYS A 138 -13.42 9.04 -11.64
CA CYS A 138 -12.12 9.24 -12.27
C CYS A 138 -12.24 10.08 -13.56
N LYS A 139 -11.56 11.23 -13.63
CA LYS A 139 -11.55 12.11 -14.81
C LYS A 139 -10.82 11.48 -16.00
N SER A 140 -9.80 10.67 -15.73
CA SER A 140 -8.95 10.02 -16.74
C SER A 140 -9.42 8.59 -17.08
N GLU A 141 -10.69 8.27 -16.80
CA GLU A 141 -11.24 6.92 -16.97
C GLU A 141 -11.11 6.42 -18.42
N LYS A 142 -11.35 7.30 -19.39
CA LYS A 142 -11.32 6.99 -20.83
C LYS A 142 -9.92 6.61 -21.32
N ASP A 143 -8.89 7.20 -20.72
CA ASP A 143 -7.49 6.97 -21.07
C ASP A 143 -6.85 5.85 -20.23
N CYS A 144 -7.57 5.33 -19.24
CA CYS A 144 -7.06 4.32 -18.32
C CYS A 144 -6.92 2.96 -19.02
N TYR A 145 -5.70 2.41 -18.97
CA TYR A 145 -5.35 1.12 -19.57
C TYR A 145 -6.02 -0.10 -18.92
N TRP A 146 -6.70 0.05 -17.78
CA TRP A 146 -7.40 -1.06 -17.14
C TRP A 146 -8.66 -1.42 -17.92
N SER A 147 -8.96 -2.72 -18.01
CA SER A 147 -10.21 -3.18 -18.58
C SER A 147 -11.41 -2.75 -17.72
N LYS A 148 -12.59 -2.67 -18.34
CA LYS A 148 -13.82 -2.24 -17.65
C LYS A 148 -14.16 -3.12 -16.45
N GLU A 149 -13.85 -4.42 -16.50
CA GLU A 149 -14.13 -5.34 -15.39
C GLU A 149 -13.27 -5.06 -14.15
N LYS A 150 -12.06 -4.52 -14.34
CA LYS A 150 -11.14 -4.18 -13.25
C LYS A 150 -11.42 -2.82 -12.60
N LYS A 151 -12.27 -1.98 -13.22
CA LYS A 151 -12.62 -0.65 -12.72
C LYS A 151 -13.80 -0.71 -11.73
N ASN A 152 -13.79 0.16 -10.73
CA ASN A 152 -14.87 0.24 -9.73
C ASN A 152 -15.85 1.38 -10.09
N PHE A 153 -16.88 1.06 -10.88
CA PHE A 153 -17.96 2.01 -11.24
C PHE A 153 -19.10 2.08 -10.21
N LYS A 154 -19.01 1.24 -9.18
CA LYS A 154 -19.94 1.20 -8.04
C LYS A 154 -19.09 1.05 -6.79
N ILE A 155 -19.62 1.53 -5.67
CA ILE A 155 -19.04 1.23 -4.37
C ILE A 155 -19.15 -0.28 -4.17
N LYS A 156 -18.00 -0.90 -3.90
CA LYS A 156 -17.87 -2.31 -3.60
C LYS A 156 -17.38 -2.43 -2.17
N TYR A 157 -17.85 -3.47 -1.51
CA TYR A 157 -17.47 -3.85 -0.17
C TYR A 157 -17.41 -5.37 -0.15
#